data_AF-A0A227JER3-F1
#
_entry.id   AF-A0A227JER3-F1
#
_cell.length_a   1.000
_cell.length_b   1.000
_cell.length_c   1.000
_cell.angle_alpha   90.00
_cell.angle_beta   90.00
_cell.angle_gamma   90.00
#
_symmetry.space_group_name_H-M   'P 1'
#
loop_
_entity.id
_entity.type
_entity.pdbx_description
1 polymer ?
#
loop_
_entity_poly.entity_id
_entity_poly.type
_entity_poly.pdbx_seq_one_letter_code
_entity_poly.pdbx_strand_id
1 'polypeptide(L)'
;MSVIQVEEKKVEVGKVLCVGRNYVEHIHELDNAIPEQMVVFNKPSTSVSTILRSFHQEPLHYEAEICFLIKDGQYAAVGLGL
;
A
#
# COMPACT_ATOMS: atom_id res chain seq x y z
N MET A 1 -13.22 7.79 7.82
CA MET A 1 -12.85 7.36 6.45
C MET A 1 -11.67 8.20 6.01
N SER A 2 -10.71 7.60 5.32
CA SER A 2 -9.51 8.32 4.85
C SER A 2 -9.71 8.84 3.45
N VAL A 3 -9.16 10.02 3.18
CA VAL A 3 -9.31 10.74 1.92
C VAL A 3 -7.95 10.87 1.26
N ILE A 4 -7.89 10.52 -0.03
CA ILE A 4 -6.72 10.78 -0.88
C ILE A 4 -7.01 11.94 -1.83
N GLN A 5 -5.94 12.59 -2.28
CA GLN A 5 -6.00 13.59 -3.35
C GLN A 5 -5.69 12.90 -4.68
N VAL A 6 -6.58 13.03 -5.65
CA VAL A 6 -6.37 12.60 -7.04
C VAL A 6 -6.59 13.83 -7.92
N GLU A 7 -5.52 14.36 -8.50
CA GLU A 7 -5.52 15.65 -9.19
C GLU A 7 -6.11 16.74 -8.27
N GLU A 8 -7.22 17.37 -8.66
CA GLU A 8 -7.92 18.40 -7.89
C GLU A 8 -9.05 17.84 -7.01
N LYS A 9 -9.29 16.52 -7.03
CA LYS A 9 -10.41 15.87 -6.35
C LYS A 9 -9.98 15.15 -5.08
N LYS A 10 -10.86 15.20 -4.08
CA LYS A 10 -10.78 14.40 -2.87
C LYS A 10 -11.61 13.13 -3.04
N VAL A 11 -11.00 11.97 -2.79
CA VAL A 11 -11.64 10.66 -2.94
C VAL A 11 -11.58 9.90 -1.62
N GLU A 12 -12.73 9.41 -1.16
CA GLU A 12 -12.80 8.52 0.00
C GLU A 12 -12.35 7.10 -0.35
N VAL A 13 -11.54 6.51 0.52
CA VAL A 13 -11.01 5.16 0.36
C VAL A 13 -11.52 4.27 1.49
N GLY A 14 -12.12 3.13 1.14
CA GLY A 14 -12.67 2.17 2.11
C GLY A 14 -11.66 1.14 2.63
N LYS A 15 -10.70 0.73 1.80
CA LYS A 15 -9.64 -0.23 2.15
C LYS A 15 -8.47 -0.11 1.18
N VAL A 16 -7.32 -0.64 1.56
CA VAL A 16 -6.17 -0.84 0.67
C VAL A 16 -5.89 -2.34 0.58
N LEU A 17 -5.75 -2.85 -0.64
CA LEU A 17 -5.32 -4.22 -0.90
C LEU A 17 -3.87 -4.16 -1.35
N CYS A 18 -3.00 -4.94 -0.71
CA CYS A 18 -1.56 -4.94 -0.94
C CYS A 18 -1.11 -6.31 -1.45
N VAL A 19 -0.03 -6.33 -2.23
CA VAL A 19 0.61 -7.55 -2.73
C VAL A 19 2.03 -7.61 -2.21
N GLY A 20 2.28 -8.49 -1.25
CA GLY A 20 3.61 -8.71 -0.69
C GLY A 20 4.49 -9.53 -1.62
N ARG A 21 5.81 -9.37 -1.50
CA ARG A 21 6.81 -10.16 -2.24
C ARG A 21 6.61 -10.09 -3.76
N ASN A 22 6.31 -8.89 -4.27
CA ASN A 22 6.00 -8.68 -5.69
C ASN A 22 7.20 -8.17 -6.51
N TYR A 23 8.41 -8.20 -5.95
CA TYR A 23 9.67 -7.83 -6.59
C TYR A 23 10.76 -8.85 -6.25
N VAL A 24 11.45 -9.39 -7.26
CA VAL A 24 12.46 -10.46 -7.10
C VAL A 24 13.58 -10.04 -6.16
N GLU A 25 14.14 -8.85 -6.36
CA GLU A 25 15.23 -8.33 -5.51
C GLU A 25 14.79 -8.17 -4.04
N HIS A 26 13.57 -7.71 -3.79
CA HIS A 26 13.04 -7.56 -2.44
C HIS A 26 12.77 -8.91 -1.74
N ILE A 27 12.42 -9.95 -2.51
CA ILE A 27 12.34 -11.32 -1.96
C ILE A 27 13.71 -11.77 -1.45
N HIS A 28 14.77 -11.53 -2.24
CA HIS A 28 16.13 -11.91 -1.90
C HIS A 28 16.72 -11.08 -0.75
N GLU A 29 16.41 -9.79 -0.68
CA GLU A 29 16.80 -8.89 0.42
C GLU A 29 16.41 -9.45 1.79
N LEU A 30 15.23 -10.05 1.87
CA LEU A 30 14.66 -10.59 3.11
C LEU A 30 14.91 -12.10 3.30
N ASP A 31 15.78 -12.72 2.50
CA ASP A 31 16.09 -14.16 2.49
C ASP A 31 14.82 -15.04 2.43
N ASN A 32 13.83 -14.60 1.65
CA ASN A 32 12.56 -15.30 1.48
C ASN A 32 12.61 -16.25 0.28
N ALA A 33 11.87 -17.36 0.37
CA ALA A 33 11.54 -18.17 -0.81
C ALA A 33 10.58 -17.42 -1.74
N ILE A 34 10.76 -17.58 -3.06
CA ILE A 34 9.83 -17.07 -4.07
C ILE A 34 8.48 -17.74 -3.86
N PRO A 35 7.39 -16.97 -3.67
CA PRO A 35 6.09 -17.55 -3.37
C PRO A 35 5.48 -18.19 -4.63
N GLU A 36 4.91 -19.38 -4.49
CA GLU A 36 4.20 -20.07 -5.59
C GLU A 36 2.83 -19.44 -5.89
N GLN A 37 2.30 -18.64 -4.95
CA GLN A 37 0.99 -17.99 -5.03
C GLN A 37 1.10 -16.54 -4.55
N MET A 38 0.18 -15.67 -5.00
CA MET A 38 0.19 -14.26 -4.63
C MET A 38 -0.02 -14.07 -3.12
N VAL A 39 0.85 -13.28 -2.50
CA VAL A 39 0.71 -12.91 -1.08
C VAL A 39 -0.15 -11.65 -0.99
N VAL A 40 -1.42 -11.81 -0.61
CA VAL A 40 -2.39 -10.71 -0.55
C VAL A 40 -2.74 -10.40 0.91
N PHE A 41 -2.71 -9.12 1.28
CA PHE A 41 -3.16 -8.65 2.59
C PHE A 41 -3.90 -7.32 2.46
N ASN A 42 -4.59 -6.90 3.52
CA ASN A 42 -5.32 -5.63 3.54
C ASN A 42 -4.73 -4.68 4.59
N LYS A 43 -4.92 -3.38 4.33
CA LYS A 43 -4.86 -2.34 5.35
C LYS A 43 -6.24 -1.69 5.46
N PRO A 44 -6.73 -1.37 6.68
CA PRO A 44 -7.97 -0.62 6.84
C PRO A 44 -7.82 0.79 6.27
N SER A 45 -8.94 1.45 5.93
CA SER A 45 -8.89 2.84 5.42
C SER A 45 -8.08 3.76 6.32
N THR A 46 -8.14 3.56 7.64
CA THR A 46 -7.46 4.38 8.65
C THR A 46 -5.94 4.36 8.57
N SER A 47 -5.34 3.42 7.82
CA SER A 47 -3.91 3.39 7.55
C SER A 47 -3.46 4.43 6.51
N VAL A 48 -4.37 4.99 5.72
CA VAL A 48 -4.06 6.04 4.73
C VAL A 48 -4.03 7.39 5.43
N SER A 49 -2.85 8.01 5.51
CA SER A 49 -2.60 9.25 6.23
C SER A 49 -1.35 9.95 5.69
N THR A 50 -1.31 11.28 5.76
CA THR A 50 -0.08 12.08 5.53
C THR A 50 0.76 12.25 6.81
N ILE A 51 0.27 11.72 7.94
CA ILE A 51 0.92 11.77 9.24
C ILE A 51 1.23 10.34 9.68
N LEU A 52 2.51 10.04 9.85
CA LEU A 52 2.98 8.79 10.45
C LEU A 52 2.79 8.86 11.97
N ARG A 53 2.12 7.85 12.53
CA ARG A 53 1.97 7.65 13.98
C ARG A 53 2.68 6.36 14.37
N SER A 54 3.74 6.45 15.16
CA SER A 54 4.48 5.31 15.72
C SER A 54 4.97 5.68 17.14
N PHE A 55 5.46 4.70 17.88
CA PHE A 55 6.00 4.86 19.22
C PHE A 55 7.51 4.66 19.25
N HIS A 56 8.15 5.18 20.30
CA HIS A 56 9.61 5.08 20.44
C HIS A 56 10.05 3.61 20.61
N GLN A 57 11.13 3.21 19.94
CA GLN A 57 11.77 1.88 19.94
C GLN A 57 11.15 0.80 19.02
N GLU A 58 10.19 1.15 18.17
CA GLU A 58 9.77 0.30 17.06
C GLU A 58 10.73 0.45 15.86
N PRO A 59 11.33 -0.63 15.32
CA PRO A 59 11.98 -0.59 14.02
C PRO A 59 10.95 -0.26 12.94
N LEU A 60 11.15 0.86 12.25
CA LEU A 60 10.28 1.31 11.16
C LEU A 60 10.97 1.09 9.82
N HIS A 61 10.31 0.30 8.97
CA HIS A 61 10.69 0.08 7.58
C HIS A 61 9.74 0.86 6.68
N TYR A 62 10.26 1.35 5.56
CA TYR A 62 9.49 2.08 4.56
C TYR A 62 9.50 1.30 3.24
N GLU A 63 8.35 1.18 2.60
CA GLU A 63 8.17 0.40 1.38
C GLU A 63 7.38 1.25 0.38
N ALA A 64 8.08 1.77 -0.64
CA ALA A 64 7.44 2.56 -1.68
C ALA A 64 6.75 1.64 -2.69
N GLU A 65 5.45 1.85 -2.93
CA GLU A 65 4.65 1.01 -3.81
C GLU A 65 3.87 1.82 -4.86
N ILE A 66 3.73 1.28 -6.06
CA ILE A 66 2.77 1.79 -7.05
C ILE A 66 1.37 1.42 -6.58
N CYS A 67 0.51 2.43 -6.43
CA CYS A 67 -0.84 2.26 -5.95
C CYS A 67 -1.85 2.56 -7.07
N PHE A 68 -2.87 1.72 -7.20
CA PHE A 68 -3.99 1.94 -8.11
C PHE A 68 -5.26 2.26 -7.33
N LEU A 69 -5.94 3.35 -7.72
CA LEU A 69 -7.30 3.61 -7.27
C LEU A 69 -8.27 2.76 -8.08
N ILE A 70 -9.07 1.94 -7.41
CA ILE A 70 -10.13 1.16 -8.04
C ILE A 70 -11.49 1.77 -7.69
N LYS A 71 -12.29 2.06 -8.71
CA LYS A 71 -13.66 2.56 -8.57
C LYS A 71 -14.57 1.78 -9.51
N ASP A 72 -15.68 1.27 -8.99
CA ASP A 72 -16.67 0.50 -9.77
C ASP A 72 -16.04 -0.68 -10.56
N GLY A 73 -15.04 -1.33 -9.96
CA GLY A 73 -14.30 -2.44 -10.57
C GLY A 73 -13.29 -2.05 -11.64
N GLN A 74 -13.07 -0.75 -11.87
CA GLN A 74 -12.16 -0.23 -12.89
C GLN A 74 -11.00 0.55 -12.26
N TYR A 75 -9.84 0.56 -12.93
CA TYR A 75 -8.73 1.43 -12.55
C TYR A 75 -9.08 2.89 -12.88
N ALA A 76 -9.08 3.74 -11.86
CA ALA A 76 -9.45 5.15 -11.98
C ALA A 76 -8.25 6.09 -11.91
N ALA A 77 -7.17 5.71 -11.25
CA ALA A 77 -5.93 6.50 -11.14
C ALA A 77 -4.74 5.62 -10.73
N VAL A 78 -3.52 6.13 -10.92
CA VAL A 78 -2.27 5.55 -10.42
C VAL A 78 -1.51 6.59 -9.60
N GLY A 79 -0.80 6.15 -8.57
CA GLY A 79 0.01 6.99 -7.70
C GLY A 79 1.10 6.20 -6.97
N LEU A 80 1.72 6.85 -5.99
CA LEU A 80 2.76 6.27 -5.15
C LEU A 80 2.28 6.26 -3.69
N GLY A 81 2.41 5.11 -3.02
CA GLY A 81 2.24 4.96 -1.57
C GLY A 81 3.60 4.76 -0.89
N LEU A 82 3.70 5.21 0.36
CA LEU A 82 4.83 5.00 1.27
C LEU A 82 4.30 4.61 2.66
#